data_AF-A0A1X7VBL6-F1
#
_entry.id   AF-A0A1X7VBL6-F1
#
_cell.length_a   1.000
_cell.length_b   1.000
_cell.length_c   1.000
_cell.angle_alpha   90.00
_cell.angle_beta   90.00
_cell.angle_gamma   90.00
#
_symmetry.space_group_name_H-M   'P 1'
#
loop_
_entity.id
_entity.type
_entity.pdbx_description
1 polymer ?
#
loop_
_entity_poly.entity_id
_entity_poly.type
_entity_poly.pdbx_seq_one_letter_code
_entity_poly.pdbx_strand_id
1 'polypeptide(L)' 'MEGPTPVSALIHAATMVTAGVYLIIRSGPLFEKSPMALTVVTIIGALTAFFAATTGVVQNDLKKVVAYSTCSQLGYM' A
#
# COMPACT_ATOMS: atom_id res chain seq x y z
N MET A 1 -2.41 -9.00 12.89
CA MET A 1 -2.40 -10.05 11.86
C MET A 1 -2.77 -11.36 12.55
N GLU A 2 -4.03 -11.78 12.40
CA GLU A 2 -4.56 -12.97 13.10
C GLU A 2 -4.28 -14.28 12.34
N GLY A 3 -4.01 -14.19 11.03
CA GLY A 3 -3.70 -15.34 10.21
C GLY A 3 -2.31 -15.95 10.49
N PRO A 4 -2.07 -17.21 10.05
CA PRO A 4 -0.75 -17.81 10.02
C PRO A 4 0.25 -16.92 9.27
N THR A 5 1.52 -16.96 9.69
CA THR A 5 2.63 -16.24 9.04
C THR A 5 2.66 -16.39 7.51
N PRO A 6 2.57 -17.60 6.92
CA PRO A 6 2.65 -17.75 5.46
C PRO A 6 1.41 -17.16 4.75
N VAL A 7 0.23 -17.25 5.36
CA VAL A 7 -1.00 -16.66 4.79
C VAL A 7 -0.92 -15.14 4.81
N SER A 8 -0.44 -14.57 5.91
CA SER A 8 -0.26 -13.13 6.04
C SER A 8 0.76 -12.60 5.03
N ALA A 9 1.88 -13.32 4.84
CA ALA A 9 2.88 -12.99 3.83
C ALA A 9 2.31 -13.03 2.41
N LEU A 10 1.55 -14.09 2.05
CA LEU A 10 0.99 -14.22 0.71
C LEU A 10 -0.03 -13.11 0.40
N ILE A 11 -0.98 -12.87 1.32
CA ILE A 11 -2.08 -11.92 1.08
C ILE A 11 -1.59 -10.48 1.14
N HIS A 12 -0.85 -10.13 2.20
CA HIS A 12 -0.50 -8.73 2.47
C HIS A 12 0.75 -8.27 1.74
N ALA A 13 1.59 -9.17 1.21
CA ALA A 13 2.76 -8.77 0.43
C ALA A 13 2.63 -9.07 -1.08
N ALA A 14 2.01 -10.19 -1.47
CA ALA A 14 2.12 -10.66 -2.86
C ALA A 14 0.85 -10.48 -3.71
N THR A 15 -0.35 -10.71 -3.17
CA THR A 15 -1.55 -10.90 -4.02
C THR A 15 -2.62 -9.83 -3.87
N MET A 16 -3.16 -9.61 -2.67
CA MET A 16 -4.33 -8.74 -2.50
C MET A 16 -3.98 -7.27 -2.68
N VAL A 17 -2.82 -6.86 -2.18
CA VAL A 17 -2.39 -5.47 -2.19
C VAL A 17 -1.86 -5.00 -3.56
N THR A 18 -1.23 -5.88 -4.32
CA THR A 18 -0.66 -5.57 -5.65
C THR A 18 -1.74 -5.47 -6.73
N ALA A 19 -2.91 -6.09 -6.50
CA ALA A 19 -4.05 -6.00 -7.42
C ALA A 19 -4.56 -4.56 -7.61
N GLY A 20 -4.53 -3.73 -6.56
CA GLY A 20 -4.89 -2.31 -6.65
C GLY A 20 -3.95 -1.52 -7.55
N VAL A 21 -2.64 -1.69 -7.36
CA VAL A 21 -1.59 -1.07 -8.18
C VAL A 21 -1.71 -1.53 -9.64
N TYR A 22 -1.94 -2.82 -9.86
CA TYR A 22 -2.18 -3.38 -11.19
C TYR A 22 -3.35 -2.70 -11.91
N LEU A 23 -4.47 -2.47 -11.22
CA LEU A 23 -5.64 -1.80 -11.80
C LEU A 23 -5.31 -0.37 -12.23
N ILE A 24 -4.58 0.39 -11.40
CA ILE A 24 -4.19 1.78 -11.71
C ILE A 24 -3.28 1.79 -12.94
N ILE A 25 -2.25 0.93 -12.97
CA ILE A 25 -1.35 0.81 -14.12
C ILE A 25 -2.12 0.44 -15.39
N ARG A 26 -3.02 -0.54 -15.31
CA ARG A 26 -3.81 -0.99 -16.48
C ARG A 26 -4.80 0.08 -16.95
N SER A 27 -5.24 0.93 -16.04
CA SER A 27 -6.07 2.10 -16.31
C SER A 27 -5.25 3.36 -16.64
N GLY A 28 -3.93 3.26 -16.77
CA GLY A 28 -3.02 4.38 -17.03
C GLY A 28 -3.48 5.36 -18.12
N PRO A 29 -3.96 4.90 -19.29
CA PRO A 29 -4.46 5.80 -20.34
C PRO A 29 -5.67 6.65 -19.93
N LEU A 30 -6.42 6.27 -18.90
CA LEU A 30 -7.50 7.07 -18.32
C LEU A 30 -6.94 8.12 -17.33
N PHE A 31 -5.96 7.72 -16.52
CA PHE A 31 -5.32 8.61 -15.54
C PHE A 31 -4.50 9.72 -16.21
N GLU A 32 -3.78 9.41 -17.28
CA GLU A 32 -3.01 10.42 -18.05
C GLU A 32 -3.89 11.54 -18.63
N LYS A 33 -5.17 11.24 -18.89
CA LYS A 33 -6.14 12.22 -19.40
C LYS A 33 -6.79 13.06 -18.30
N SER A 34 -6.55 12.74 -17.03
CA SER A 34 -7.12 13.43 -15.88
C SER A 34 -6.05 13.82 -14.86
N PRO A 35 -5.46 15.04 -14.98
CA PRO A 35 -4.46 15.54 -14.04
C PRO A 35 -4.94 15.59 -12.59
N MET A 36 -6.26 15.82 -12.39
CA MET A 36 -6.87 15.78 -11.06
C MET A 36 -6.82 14.37 -10.46
N ALA A 37 -7.14 13.33 -11.24
CA ALA A 37 -7.11 11.95 -10.75
C ALA A 37 -5.68 11.53 -10.37
N LEU A 38 -4.68 11.90 -11.16
CA LEU A 38 -3.27 11.68 -10.83
C LEU A 38 -2.88 12.37 -9.52
N THR A 39 -3.24 13.65 -9.37
CA THR A 39 -2.94 14.42 -8.15
C THR A 39 -3.57 13.78 -6.91
N VAL A 40 -4.82 13.33 -7.01
CA VAL A 40 -5.51 12.64 -5.90
C VAL A 40 -4.80 11.35 -5.53
N VAL A 41 -4.44 10.51 -6.50
CA VAL A 41 -3.71 9.25 -6.25
C VAL A 41 -2.36 9.55 -5.59
N THR A 42 -1.61 10.53 -6.08
CA THR A 42 -0.31 10.93 -5.50
C THR A 42 -0.45 11.41 -4.05
N ILE A 43 -1.45 12.25 -3.76
CA ILE A 43 -1.66 12.77 -2.40
C ILE A 43 -2.07 11.64 -1.46
N ILE A 44 -3.01 10.79 -1.86
CA ILE A 44 -3.47 9.66 -1.03
C ILE A 44 -2.32 8.67 -0.80
N GLY A 45 -1.53 8.37 -1.82
CA GLY A 45 -0.34 7.52 -1.72
C GLY A 45 0.68 8.09 -0.72
N ALA A 46 1.04 9.37 -0.86
CA ALA A 46 1.99 10.04 0.03
C ALA A 46 1.50 10.08 1.49
N LEU A 47 0.22 10.40 1.72
CA LEU A 47 -0.38 10.39 3.06
C LEU A 47 -0.38 9.00 3.67
N THR A 48 -0.74 7.98 2.88
CA THR A 48 -0.73 6.57 3.33
C THR A 48 0.69 6.13 3.67
N ALA A 49 1.68 6.46 2.84
CA ALA A 49 3.09 6.14 3.06
C ALA A 49 3.59 6.73 4.38
N PHE A 50 3.33 8.02 4.61
CA PHE A 50 3.73 8.73 5.82
C PHE A 50 3.02 8.20 7.08
N PHE A 51 1.70 8.00 7.01
CA PHE A 51 0.93 7.50 8.14
C PHE A 51 1.34 6.07 8.51
N ALA A 52 1.49 5.18 7.54
CA ALA A 52 1.89 3.80 7.78
C ALA A 52 3.33 3.71 8.33
N ALA A 53 4.26 4.52 7.82
CA ALA A 53 5.63 4.55 8.33
C ALA A 53 5.68 5.01 9.80
N THR A 54 4.99 6.10 10.14
CA THR A 54 4.98 6.64 11.51
C THR A 54 4.28 5.71 12.50
N THR A 55 3.16 5.10 12.12
CA THR A 55 2.46 4.12 12.96
C THR A 55 3.21 2.79 13.08
N GLY A 56 4.03 2.42 12.09
CA GLY A 56 4.88 1.23 12.13
C GLY A 56 5.98 1.29 13.19
N VAL A 57 6.55 2.47 13.46
CA VAL A 57 7.65 2.67 14.45
C VAL A 57 7.20 2.37 15.88
N VAL A 58 5.91 2.57 16.19
CA VAL A 58 5.36 2.38 17.54
C VAL A 58 4.74 0.99 17.75
N GLN A 59 4.86 0.07 16.78
CA GLN A 59 4.32 -1.28 16.92
C GLN A 59 5.25 -2.18 17.73
N ASN A 60 4.69 -2.88 18.72
CA ASN A 60 5.42 -3.84 19.57
C ASN A 60 5.43 -5.28 19.03
N ASP A 61 4.72 -5.56 17.93
CA ASP A 61 4.65 -6.87 17.30
C ASP A 61 5.30 -6.83 15.91
N LEU A 62 6.30 -7.69 15.68
CA LEU A 62 7.05 -7.77 14.42
C LEU A 62 6.14 -7.95 13.21
N LYS A 63 5.08 -8.77 13.32
CA LYS A 63 4.11 -8.97 12.23
C LYS A 63 3.41 -7.67 11.88
N LYS A 64 3.04 -6.88 12.89
CA LYS A 64 2.41 -5.57 12.67
C LYS A 64 3.41 -4.59 12.05
N VAL A 65 4.65 -4.55 12.53
CA VAL A 65 5.71 -3.70 11.95
C VAL A 65 5.87 -3.98 10.45
N VAL A 66 5.98 -5.26 10.06
CA VAL A 66 6.11 -5.66 8.65
C VAL A 66 4.84 -5.34 7.85
N ALA A 67 3.64 -5.53 8.43
CA ALA A 67 2.41 -5.16 7.75
C ALA A 67 2.32 -3.65 7.44
N TYR A 68 2.70 -2.80 8.40
CA TYR A 68 2.75 -1.36 8.21
C TYR A 68 3.85 -0.93 7.23
N SER A 69 4.99 -1.61 7.20
CA SER A 69 6.03 -1.32 6.20
C SER A 69 5.54 -1.66 4.79
N THR A 70 4.82 -2.76 4.59
CA THR A 70 4.19 -3.07 3.29
C THR A 70 3.12 -2.05 2.92
N CYS A 71 2.27 -1.62 3.87
CA CYS A 71 1.29 -0.56 3.64
C CYS A 71 1.97 0.75 3.20
N SER A 72 3.10 1.10 3.82
CA SER A 72 3.86 2.29 3.43
C SER A 72 4.47 2.15 2.03
N GLN A 73 5.04 0.99 1.69
CA GLN A 73 5.57 0.71 0.35
C GLN A 73 4.50 0.80 -0.73
N LEU A 74 3.27 0.37 -0.46
CA LEU A 74 2.16 0.49 -1.41
C LEU A 74 1.74 1.95 -1.63
N GLY A 75 1.91 2.82 -0.62
CA GLY A 75 1.71 4.26 -0.81
C GLY A 75 2.79 4.93 -1.65
N TYR A 76 3.97 4.31 -1.76
CA TYR A 76 5.05 4.74 -2.65
C TYR A 76 4.89 4.25 -4.10
N MET A 77 4.14 3.16 -4.31
CA MET A 77 3.86 2.59 -5.63
C MET A 77 2.76 3.36 -6.35
#